data_AF-A0A936W114-F1
#
_entry.id   AF-A0A936W114-F1
#
_cell.length_a   1.000
_cell.length_b   1.000
_cell.length_c   1.000
_cell.angle_alpha   90.00
_cell.angle_beta   90.00
_cell.angle_gamma   90.00
#
_symmetry.space_group_name_H-M   'P 1'
#
loop_
_entity.id
_entity.type
_entity.pdbx_description
1 polymer ?
#
loop_
_entity_poly.entity_id
_entity_poly.type
_entity_poly.pdbx_seq_one_letter_code
_entity_poly.pdbx_strand_id
1 'polypeptide(L)' 'MKTKMKLLASLKIWIVIYPSITLFLYLFGAALSPLPLYQRTFLLTISLVPWIVFVGVPFVDRIIRNFSAPSENTRT' A
#
# COMPACT_ATOMS: atom_id res chain seq x y z
N MET A 1 9.70 14.96 -18.75
CA MET A 1 10.00 14.15 -17.54
C MET A 1 9.95 12.68 -17.89
N LYS A 2 11.00 11.90 -17.57
CA LYS A 2 11.19 10.51 -18.04
C LYS A 2 10.05 9.59 -17.56
N THR A 3 9.24 9.07 -18.48
CA THR A 3 8.09 8.17 -18.24
C THR A 3 8.38 7.03 -17.26
N LYS A 4 9.62 6.52 -17.26
CA LYS A 4 10.11 5.48 -16.33
C LYS A 4 9.90 5.84 -14.85
N MET A 5 10.08 7.10 -14.46
CA MET A 5 9.90 7.54 -13.06
C MET A 5 8.44 7.51 -12.63
N LYS A 6 7.51 7.87 -13.54
CA LYS A 6 6.07 7.84 -13.25
C LYS A 6 5.57 6.40 -13.10
N LEU A 7 6.07 5.49 -13.93
CA LEU A 7 5.70 4.07 -13.92
C LEU A 7 6.14 3.36 -12.64
N LEU A 8 7.35 3.67 -12.16
CA LEU A 8 7.84 3.13 -10.88
C LEU A 8 7.01 3.66 -9.69
N ALA A 9 6.65 4.94 -9.71
CA ALA A 9 5.80 5.53 -8.68
C ALA A 9 4.39 4.90 -8.66
N SER A 10 3.77 4.69 -9.83
CA SER A 10 2.45 4.03 -9.91
C SER A 10 2.51 2.58 -9.45
N LEU A 11 3.58 1.84 -9.79
CA LEU A 11 3.74 0.45 -9.37
C LEU A 11 3.92 0.34 -7.85
N LYS A 12 4.69 1.26 -7.25
CA LYS A 12 4.87 1.36 -5.81
C LYS A 12 3.53 1.58 -5.09
N ILE A 13 2.71 2.50 -5.58
CA ILE A 13 1.36 2.75 -5.06
C ILE A 13 0.49 1.49 -5.21
N TRP A 14 0.54 0.82 -6.36
CA TRP A 14 -0.22 -0.40 -6.61
C TRP A 14 0.12 -1.54 -5.63
N ILE A 15 1.41 -1.76 -5.37
CA ILE A 15 1.91 -2.76 -4.40
C ILE A 15 1.43 -2.45 -2.98
N VAL A 16 1.24 -1.19 -2.62
CA VAL A 16 0.67 -0.83 -1.31
C VAL A 16 -0.84 -1.08 -1.27
N ILE A 17 -1.56 -0.64 -2.31
CA ILE A 17 -3.03 -0.58 -2.32
C ILE A 17 -3.64 -1.98 -2.37
N TYR A 18 -3.25 -2.82 -3.33
CA TYR A 18 -3.91 -4.11 -3.58
C TYR A 18 -3.90 -5.05 -2.36
N PRO A 19 -2.76 -5.31 -1.69
CA PRO A 19 -2.74 -6.13 -0.49
C PRO A 19 -3.43 -5.46 0.69
N SER A 20 -3.38 -4.12 0.80
CA SER A 20 -4.11 -3.40 1.86
C SER A 20 -5.62 -3.55 1.71
N ILE A 21 -6.15 -3.40 0.49
CA ILE A 21 -7.58 -3.63 0.21
C ILE A 21 -7.95 -5.07 0.55
N THR A 22 -7.14 -6.03 0.10
CA THR A 22 -7.40 -7.46 0.34
C THR A 22 -7.41 -7.78 1.83
N LEU A 23 -6.45 -7.26 2.61
CA LEU A 23 -6.37 -7.42 4.05
C LEU A 23 -7.61 -6.83 4.75
N PHE A 24 -8.00 -5.60 4.37
CA PHE A 24 -9.15 -4.93 4.98
C PHE A 24 -10.47 -5.62 4.60
N LEU A 25 -10.61 -6.12 3.37
CA LEU A 25 -11.76 -6.93 2.98
C LEU A 25 -11.81 -8.25 3.75
N TYR A 26 -10.67 -8.89 3.99
CA TYR A 26 -10.59 -10.10 4.79
C TYR A 26 -10.98 -9.86 6.25
N LEU A 27 -10.51 -8.77 6.87
CA LEU A 27 -10.78 -8.42 8.27
C LEU A 27 -12.19 -7.87 8.50
N PHE A 28 -12.65 -6.96 7.63
CA PHE A 28 -13.91 -6.22 7.82
C PHE A 28 -15.05 -6.73 6.95
N GLY A 29 -14.80 -7.51 5.89
CA GLY A 29 -15.82 -7.90 4.91
C GLY A 29 -17.02 -8.63 5.51
N ALA A 30 -16.77 -9.56 6.45
CA ALA A 30 -17.83 -10.26 7.16
C ALA A 30 -18.66 -9.32 8.05
N ALA A 31 -18.01 -8.44 8.81
CA ALA A 31 -18.65 -7.46 9.68
C ALA A 31 -19.44 -6.39 8.90
N LEU A 32 -18.97 -6.04 7.70
CA LEU A 32 -19.61 -5.07 6.81
C LEU A 32 -20.72 -5.70 5.94
N SER A 33 -20.76 -7.04 5.81
CA SER A 33 -21.73 -7.77 4.98
C SER A 33 -23.23 -7.53 5.21
N PRO A 34 -23.72 -7.06 6.38
CA PRO A 34 -25.14 -6.71 6.52
C PRO A 34 -25.47 -5.25 6.12
N LEU A 35 -24.47 -4.36 5.97
CA LEU A 35 -24.72 -2.95 5.68
C LEU A 35 -25.06 -2.70 4.21
N PRO A 36 -25.71 -1.60 3.82
CA PRO A 36 -25.81 -1.18 2.41
C PRO A 36 -24.43 -0.91 1.78
N LEU A 37 -24.29 -1.14 0.47
CA LEU A 37 -23.01 -1.01 -0.27
C LEU A 37 -22.27 0.30 0.02
N TYR A 38 -22.99 1.43 -0.01
CA TYR A 38 -22.36 2.74 0.21
C TYR A 38 -21.77 2.90 1.62
N GLN A 39 -22.42 2.32 2.65
CA GLN A 39 -21.91 2.35 4.03
C GLN A 39 -20.68 1.44 4.17
N ARG A 40 -20.70 0.25 3.56
CA ARG A 40 -19.53 -0.63 3.52
C ARG A 40 -18.33 0.06 2.91
N THR A 41 -18.52 0.69 1.75
CA THR A 41 -17.47 1.41 1.04
C THR A 41 -16.96 2.59 1.85
N PHE A 42 -17.85 3.33 2.51
CA PHE A 42 -17.45 4.45 3.36
C PHE A 42 -16.59 3.99 4.56
N LEU A 43 -17.04 2.97 5.29
CA LEU A 43 -16.30 2.41 6.43
C LEU A 43 -14.98 1.78 6.01
N LEU A 44 -14.97 1.05 4.89
CA LEU A 44 -13.74 0.48 4.36
C LEU A 44 -12.74 1.58 3.98
N THR A 45 -13.18 2.63 3.29
CA THR A 45 -12.28 3.70 2.80
C THR A 45 -11.78 4.61 3.92
N ILE A 46 -12.62 4.99 4.89
CA ILE A 46 -12.19 5.83 6.03
C ILE A 46 -11.17 5.12 6.92
N SER A 47 -11.19 3.78 6.98
CA SER A 47 -10.17 3.00 7.70
C SER A 47 -8.94 2.72 6.82
N LEU A 48 -9.15 2.41 5.54
CA LEU A 48 -8.08 2.05 4.61
C LEU A 48 -7.18 3.23 4.23
N VAL A 49 -7.75 4.43 4.03
CA VAL A 49 -6.98 5.60 3.58
C VAL A 49 -5.92 6.02 4.62
N PRO A 50 -6.26 6.20 5.91
CA PRO A 50 -5.25 6.47 6.94
C PRO A 50 -4.21 5.35 7.04
N TRP A 51 -4.63 4.08 6.93
CA TRP A 51 -3.71 2.95 6.94
C TRP A 51 -2.66 3.04 5.82
N ILE A 52 -3.08 3.32 4.59
CA ILE A 52 -2.18 3.44 3.45
C ILE A 52 -1.21 4.62 3.66
N VAL A 53 -1.72 5.77 4.10
CA VAL A 53 -0.91 7.00 4.23
C VAL A 53 0.12 6.88 5.36
N PHE A 54 -0.29 6.39 6.52
CA PHE A 54 0.57 6.38 7.71
C PHE A 54 1.37 5.09 7.90
N VAL A 55 0.94 3.97 7.30
CA VAL A 55 1.60 2.66 7.48
C VAL A 55 2.04 2.10 6.14
N GLY A 56 1.12 1.93 5.18
CA GLY A 56 1.38 1.22 3.93
C GLY A 56 2.50 1.85 3.09
N VAL A 57 2.41 3.14 2.82
CA VAL A 57 3.43 3.90 2.07
C VAL A 57 4.78 3.88 2.79
N PRO A 58 4.92 4.36 4.05
CA PRO A 58 6.23 4.38 4.72
C PRO A 58 6.85 2.99 4.89
N PHE A 59 6.04 1.94 5.04
CA PHE A 59 6.53 0.56 5.09
C PHE A 59 7.15 0.11 3.76
N VAL A 60 6.45 0.31 2.64
CA VAL A 60 6.97 -0.03 1.31
C VAL A 60 8.17 0.83 0.93
N ASP A 61 8.18 2.11 1.29
CA ASP A 61 9.34 3.00 1.15
C ASP A 61 10.57 2.43 1.84
N ARG A 62 10.41 1.95 3.07
CA ARG A 62 11.50 1.33 3.85
C ARG A 62 12.00 0.04 3.21
N ILE A 63 11.09 -0.81 2.76
CA ILE A 63 11.44 -2.06 2.04
C ILE A 63 12.27 -1.74 0.81
N ILE A 64 11.77 -0.86 -0.07
CA ILE A 64 12.47 -0.50 -1.32
C ILE A 64 13.85 0.07 -1.03
N ARG A 65 13.98 0.93 0.00
CA ARG A 65 15.28 1.50 0.39
C ARG A 65 16.25 0.42 0.88
N ASN A 66 15.78 -0.56 1.65
CA ASN A 66 16.60 -1.67 2.11
C ASN A 66 17.06 -2.57 0.95
N PHE A 67 16.21 -2.84 -0.04
CA PHE A 67 16.58 -3.61 -1.23
C PHE A 67 17.46 -2.84 -2.22
N SER A 68 17.41 -1.51 -2.20
CA SER A 68 18.23 -0.64 -3.05
C SER A 68 19.53 -0.21 -2.39
N ALA A 69 19.82 -0.65 -1.16
CA ALA A 69 21.09 -0.39 -0.51
C ALA A 69 22.21 -0.99 -1.37
N PRO A 70 23.16 -0.17 -1.86
CA PRO A 70 24.29 -0.68 -2.62
C PRO A 70 25.07 -1.65 -1.74
N SER A 71 25.42 -2.80 -2.29
CA SER A 71 26.55 -3.59 -1.81
C SER A 71 27.83 -2.78 -2.00
N GLU A 72 28.11 -1.86 -1.09
CA GLU A 72 29.44 -1.26 -0.93
C GLU A 72 30.27 -2.22 -0.07
N ASN A 73 30.67 -3.34 -0.67
CA ASN A 73 31.70 -4.20 -0.10
C ASN A 73 32.50 -4.86 -1.23
N THR A 74 33.72 -4.35 -1.45
CA THR A 74 34.98 -5.08 -1.71
C THR A 74 35.91 -4.21 -2.58
N ARG A 75 36.58 -3.24 -1.95
CA ARG A 75 37.88 -2.72 -2.39
C ARG A 75 38.68 -2.29 -1.16
N THR A 76 39.32 -3.26 -0.52
CA THR A 76 40.60 -3.10 0.18
C THR A 76 41.35 -4.40 0.04
#